data_AF-G2P2X2-F1
#
_entry.id   AF-G2P2X2-F1
#
_cell.length_a   1.000
_cell.length_b   1.000
_cell.length_c   1.000
_cell.angle_alpha   90.00
_cell.angle_beta   90.00
_cell.angle_gamma   90.00
#
_symmetry.space_group_name_H-M   'P 1'
#
loop_
_entity.id
_entity.type
_entity.pdbx_description
1 polymer ?
#
loop_
_entity_poly.entity_id
_entity_poly.type
_entity_poly.pdbx_seq_one_letter_code
_entity_poly.pdbx_strand_id
1 'polypeptide(L)'
;MDFLVRIDTSDAYELPLDERNDLIERERVRGRELMAEGVLRHFWRLPGRRANIGIWTAPDADALEEALTSLPIWPYADIEVTALATHPMTRQMAAVRP
;
A
#
# COMPACT_ATOMS: atom_id res chain seq x y z
N MET A 1 -3.13 9.34 -10.01
CA MET A 1 -1.71 8.99 -10.24
C MET A 1 -1.46 7.62 -9.65
N ASP A 2 -0.58 6.82 -10.26
CA ASP A 2 -0.23 5.51 -9.73
C ASP A 2 1.16 5.56 -9.07
N PHE A 3 1.31 4.78 -8.01
CA PHE A 3 2.52 4.68 -7.21
C PHE A 3 2.85 3.21 -6.97
N LEU A 4 4.12 2.86 -7.11
CA LEU A 4 4.65 1.61 -6.61
C LEU A 4 5.09 1.85 -5.18
N VAL A 5 4.47 1.14 -4.24
CA VAL A 5 4.77 1.26 -2.82
C VAL A 5 5.31 -0.06 -2.32
N ARG A 6 6.49 -0.03 -1.69
CA ARG A 6 7.04 -1.16 -0.94
C ARG A 6 6.93 -0.83 0.54
N ILE A 7 6.39 -1.77 1.32
CA ILE A 7 6.23 -1.64 2.77
C ILE A 7 6.96 -2.81 3.42
N ASP A 8 8.02 -2.55 4.18
CA ASP A 8 8.68 -3.51 5.04
C ASP A 8 8.18 -3.33 6.48
N THR A 9 7.63 -4.38 7.07
CA THR A 9 7.04 -4.34 8.42
C THR A 9 7.85 -5.19 9.38
N SER A 10 9.15 -5.36 9.16
CA SER A 10 10.02 -6.19 10.00
C SER A 10 10.01 -5.72 11.46
N ASP A 11 10.01 -4.40 11.69
CA ASP A 11 10.05 -3.79 13.02
C ASP A 11 8.79 -4.09 13.84
N ALA A 12 7.62 -4.20 13.19
CA ALA A 12 6.37 -4.56 13.85
C ALA A 12 6.40 -5.95 14.51
N TYR A 13 7.37 -6.80 14.15
CA TYR A 13 7.53 -8.11 14.77
C TYR A 13 8.40 -8.12 16.02
N GLU A 14 9.02 -7.00 16.37
CA GLU A 14 9.68 -6.81 17.66
C GLU A 14 8.68 -6.56 18.80
N LEU A 15 7.45 -6.15 18.44
CA LEU A 15 6.36 -5.97 19.39
C LEU A 15 5.97 -7.28 20.10
N PRO A 16 5.49 -7.20 21.36
CA PRO A 16 4.85 -8.31 22.05
C PRO A 16 3.79 -8.98 21.19
N LEU A 17 3.64 -10.30 21.33
CA LEU A 17 2.75 -11.11 20.48
C LEU A 17 1.33 -10.57 20.43
N ASP A 18 0.76 -10.22 21.58
CA ASP A 18 -0.62 -9.76 21.68
C ASP A 18 -0.81 -8.38 21.03
N GLU A 19 0.09 -7.43 21.33
CA GLU A 19 0.10 -6.10 20.70
C GLU A 19 0.25 -6.19 19.17
N ARG A 20 1.12 -7.07 18.69
CA ARG A 20 1.32 -7.31 17.26
C ARG A 20 0.08 -7.92 16.61
N ASN A 21 -0.59 -8.87 17.27
CA ASN A 21 -1.79 -9.49 16.71
C ASN A 21 -2.92 -8.46 16.56
N ASP A 22 -3.13 -7.62 17.58
CA ASP A 22 -4.11 -6.54 17.55
C ASP A 22 -3.76 -5.48 16.48
N LEU A 23 -2.48 -5.15 16.34
CA LEU A 23 -1.98 -4.27 15.28
C LEU A 23 -2.27 -4.83 13.88
N ILE A 24 -1.92 -6.10 13.64
CA ILE A 24 -2.12 -6.76 12.34
C ILE A 24 -3.62 -6.85 12.01
N GLU A 25 -4.50 -7.05 12.99
CA GLU A 25 -5.93 -7.12 12.70
C GLU A 25 -6.51 -5.77 12.28
N ARG A 26 -6.16 -4.70 12.99
CA ARG A 26 -6.52 -3.33 12.59
C ARG A 26 -5.95 -2.97 11.21
N GLU A 27 -4.70 -3.38 10.95
CA GLU A 27 -4.05 -3.20 9.65
C GLU A 27 -4.82 -3.90 8.53
N ARG A 28 -5.29 -5.13 8.75
CA ARG A 28 -6.13 -5.83 7.77
C ARG A 28 -7.45 -5.13 7.52
N VAL A 29 -8.08 -4.57 8.54
CA VAL A 29 -9.32 -3.80 8.38
C VAL A 29 -9.06 -2.59 7.49
N ARG A 30 -8.09 -1.73 7.85
CA ARG A 30 -7.80 -0.52 7.08
C ARG A 30 -7.32 -0.83 5.65
N GLY A 31 -6.49 -1.86 5.48
CA GLY A 31 -6.06 -2.30 4.15
C GLY A 31 -7.21 -2.78 3.27
N ARG A 32 -8.24 -3.43 3.84
CA ARG A 32 -9.45 -3.80 3.09
C ARG A 32 -10.29 -2.59 2.69
N GLU A 33 -10.41 -1.60 3.56
CA GLU A 33 -11.09 -0.33 3.23
C GLU A 33 -10.40 0.37 2.07
N LEU A 34 -9.06 0.52 2.13
CA LEU A 34 -8.28 1.12 1.05
C LEU A 34 -8.40 0.37 -0.27
N MET A 35 -8.53 -0.96 -0.24
CA MET A 35 -8.85 -1.75 -1.44
C MET A 35 -10.26 -1.45 -1.98
N ALA A 36 -11.26 -1.33 -1.10
CA ALA A 36 -12.64 -1.02 -1.48
C ALA A 36 -12.77 0.41 -2.04
N GLU A 37 -12.00 1.36 -1.50
CA GLU A 37 -11.88 2.74 -1.98
C GLU A 37 -11.13 2.82 -3.33
N GLY A 38 -10.47 1.74 -3.76
CA GLY A 38 -9.66 1.71 -4.97
C GLY A 38 -8.32 2.43 -4.86
N VAL A 39 -7.94 2.83 -3.64
CA VAL A 39 -6.65 3.45 -3.32
C VAL A 39 -5.55 2.39 -3.35
N LEU A 40 -5.76 1.25 -2.72
CA LEU A 40 -4.88 0.08 -2.83
C LEU A 40 -5.41 -0.84 -3.94
N ARG A 41 -4.79 -0.78 -5.13
CA ARG A 41 -5.29 -1.52 -6.30
C ARG A 41 -4.94 -2.99 -6.24
N HIS A 42 -3.66 -3.28 -6.07
CA HIS A 42 -3.09 -4.62 -6.06
C HIS A 42 -1.85 -4.64 -5.18
N PHE A 43 -1.60 -5.73 -4.47
CA PHE A 43 -0.38 -5.91 -3.71
C PHE A 43 -0.04 -7.38 -3.53
N TRP A 44 1.24 -7.63 -3.28
CA TRP A 44 1.82 -8.97 -3.19
C TRP A 44 2.75 -9.04 -1.99
N ARG A 45 2.82 -10.23 -1.38
CA ARG A 45 3.86 -10.55 -0.40
C ARG A 45 5.18 -10.79 -1.12
N LEU A 46 6.27 -10.27 -0.57
CA LEU A 46 7.62 -10.58 -1.03
C LEU A 46 8.10 -11.86 -0.33
N PRO A 47 8.31 -12.99 -1.06
CA PRO A 47 8.74 -14.23 -0.43
C PRO A 47 10.07 -14.08 0.31
N GLY A 48 10.15 -14.65 1.51
CA GLY A 48 11.34 -14.58 2.37
C GLY A 48 11.54 -13.23 3.09
N ARG A 49 10.62 -12.28 2.94
CA ARG A 49 10.66 -10.98 3.63
C ARG A 49 9.36 -10.72 4.38
N ARG A 50 9.42 -9.92 5.44
CA ARG A 50 8.25 -9.35 6.11
C ARG A 50 7.81 -8.06 5.40
N ALA A 51 7.74 -8.15 4.07
CA ALA A 51 7.50 -7.01 3.23
C ALA A 51 6.43 -7.32 2.18
N ASN A 52 5.81 -6.27 1.69
CA ASN A 52 4.89 -6.32 0.57
C ASN A 52 5.22 -5.22 -0.44
N ILE A 53 4.75 -5.41 -1.67
CA ILE A 53 4.83 -4.41 -2.73
C ILE A 53 3.46 -4.29 -3.37
N GLY A 54 3.03 -3.09 -3.72
CA GLY A 54 1.72 -2.86 -4.30
C GLY A 54 1.65 -1.64 -5.20
N ILE A 55 0.58 -1.61 -6.00
CA ILE A 55 0.18 -0.47 -6.80
C ILE A 55 -0.90 0.28 -6.03
N TRP A 56 -0.61 1.54 -5.76
CA TRP A 56 -1.52 2.48 -5.10
C TRP A 56 -1.93 3.56 -6.08
N THR A 57 -3.18 4.01 -6.00
CA THR A 57 -3.71 5.09 -6.82
C THR A 57 -4.24 6.20 -5.92
N ALA A 58 -3.75 7.42 -6.11
CA ALA A 58 -4.24 8.61 -5.40
C ALA A 58 -4.27 9.83 -6.35
N PRO A 59 -5.06 10.87 -6.07
CA PRO A 59 -5.08 12.10 -6.86
C PRO A 59 -3.68 12.75 -6.99
N ASP A 60 -2.94 12.80 -5.89
CA ASP A 60 -1.62 13.41 -5.74
C ASP A 60 -0.80 12.70 -4.64
N ALA A 61 0.37 13.23 -4.32
CA ALA A 61 1.26 12.69 -3.30
C ALA A 61 0.74 12.92 -1.86
N ASP A 62 0.01 14.02 -1.63
CA ASP A 62 -0.52 14.36 -0.30
C ASP A 62 -1.62 13.37 0.09
N ALA A 63 -2.54 13.07 -0.84
CA ALA A 63 -3.56 12.06 -0.64
C ALA A 63 -2.99 10.64 -0.48
N LEU A 64 -1.84 10.35 -1.10
CA LEU A 64 -1.13 9.08 -0.86
C LEU A 64 -0.56 9.05 0.56
N GLU A 65 0.07 10.12 1.01
CA GLU A 65 0.62 10.22 2.37
C GLU A 65 -0.49 10.06 3.42
N GLU A 66 -1.64 10.71 3.24
CA GLU A 66 -2.81 10.50 4.12
C GLU A 66 -3.25 9.03 4.15
N ALA A 67 -3.26 8.35 3.00
CA ALA A 67 -3.62 6.94 2.94
C ALA A 67 -2.59 6.05 3.65
N LEU A 68 -1.29 6.31 3.46
CA LEU A 68 -0.21 5.54 4.09
C LEU A 68 -0.16 5.77 5.60
N THR A 69 -0.24 7.02 6.04
CA THR A 69 -0.27 7.38 7.47
C THR A 69 -1.53 6.89 8.19
N SER A 70 -2.62 6.63 7.46
CA SER A 70 -3.83 6.01 8.03
C SER A 70 -3.65 4.54 8.42
N LEU A 71 -2.60 3.87 7.91
CA LEU A 71 -2.33 2.47 8.24
C LEU A 71 -1.84 2.34 9.69
N PRO A 72 -2.46 1.47 10.51
CA PRO A 72 -1.96 1.17 11.86
C PRO A 72 -0.48 0.77 11.90
N ILE A 73 0.02 0.10 10.86
CA ILE A 73 1.42 -0.35 10.78
C ILE A 73 2.42 0.80 10.52
N TRP A 74 1.96 1.99 10.12
CA TRP A 74 2.80 3.12 9.71
C TRP A 74 3.98 3.41 10.66
N PRO A 75 3.80 3.44 12.00
CA PRO A 75 4.91 3.72 12.93
C PRO A 75 6.00 2.63 12.98
N TYR A 76 5.74 1.45 12.40
CA TYR A 76 6.58 0.26 12.46
C TYR A 76 6.95 -0.25 11.06
N ALA A 77 6.81 0.60 10.04
CA ALA A 77 7.04 0.24 8.67
C ALA A 77 8.07 1.16 8.00
N ASP A 78 8.98 0.55 7.25
CA ASP A 78 9.82 1.27 6.29
C ASP A 78 9.12 1.25 4.93
N ILE A 79 8.82 2.44 4.40
CA ILE A 79 7.98 2.63 3.23
C ILE A 79 8.76 3.36 2.14
N GLU A 80 8.88 2.71 0.99
CA GLU A 80 9.45 3.31 -0.21
C GLU A 80 8.34 3.56 -1.25
N VAL A 81 8.24 4.80 -1.71
CA VAL A 81 7.25 5.24 -2.71
C VAL A 81 7.97 5.62 -4.00
N THR A 82 7.54 5.04 -5.12
CA THR A 82 7.97 5.42 -6.47
C THR A 82 6.77 5.87 -7.30
N ALA A 83 6.74 7.14 -7.72
CA ALA A 83 5.71 7.64 -8.62
C ALA A 83 5.83 6.99 -10.01
N LEU A 84 4.70 6.55 -10.57
CA LEU A 84 4.65 5.87 -11.86
C LEU A 84 4.04 6.77 -12.93
N ALA A 85 4.74 6.91 -14.05
CA ALA A 85 4.20 7.57 -15.24
C ALA A 85 3.32 6.61 -16.05
N THR A 86 2.22 7.12 -16.63
CA THR A 86 1.43 6.33 -17.58
C THR A 86 2.26 5.98 -18.81
N HIS A 87 2.44 4.68 -19.07
CA HIS A 87 3.17 4.21 -20.23
C HIS A 87 2.43 4.59 -21.55
N PRO A 88 3.11 5.11 -22.59
CA PRO A 88 2.46 5.55 -23.83
C PRO A 88 1.60 4.46 -24.50
N MET A 89 2.04 3.19 -24.43
CA MET A 89 1.30 2.07 -25.02
C MET A 89 -0.04 1.78 -24.30
N THR A 90 -0.11 1.99 -22.99
CA THR A 90 -1.36 1.75 -22.23
C THR A 90 -2.29 2.95 -22.27
N ARG A 91 -1.77 4.16 -22.53
CA ARG A 91 -2.56 5.38 -22.67
C ARG A 91 -3.65 5.26 -23.75
N GLN A 92 -3.39 4.58 -24.86
CA GLN A 92 -4.38 4.35 -25.92
C GLN A 92 -5.48 3.35 -25.54
N MET A 93 -5.20 2.40 -24.64
CA MET A 93 -6.17 1.38 -24.24
C MET A 93 -7.25 1.93 -23.28
N ALA A 94 -6.93 2.95 -22.48
CA ALA A 94 -7.86 3.57 -21.54
C ALA A 94 -9.02 4.31 -22.24
N ALA A 95 -8.84 4.74 -23.49
CA ALA A 95 -9.87 5.41 -24.29
C ALA A 95 -10.88 4.46 -24.95
N VAL A 96 -10.70 3.14 -24.81
CA VAL A 96 -11.45 2.10 -25.56
C VAL A 96 -12.17 1.13 -24.61
N ARG A 97 -12.57 1.58 -23.41
CA ARG A 97 -13.51 0.82 -22.58
C ARG A 97 -14.93 1.37 -22.78
N PRO A 98 -15.89 0.54 -23.28
CA PRO A 98 -17.30 0.93 -23.40
C PRO A 98 -17.98 1.07 -22.04
#